data_AF-A0A355WMV5-F1
#
_entry.id   AF-A0A355WMV5-F1
#
_cell.length_a   1.000
_cell.length_b   1.000
_cell.length_c   1.000
_cell.angle_alpha   90.00
_cell.angle_beta   90.00
_cell.angle_gamma   90.00
#
_symmetry.space_group_name_H-M   'P 1'
#
loop_
_entity.id
_entity.type
_entity.pdbx_description
1 polymer ?
#
loop_
_entity_poly.entity_id
_entity_poly.type
_entity_poly.pdbx_seq_one_letter_code
_entity_poly.pdbx_strand_id
1 'polypeptide(L)'
;AIPAQVAGVKHLVIAAPTPDGKVNPLVLLAARLSGVETVYRIGGAQAIAALAYGTETIAKVDKITGPGNAYVAAAKRRVFGHVGIDMIAGPSEILVIADKDNN
;
A
#
# COMPACT_ATOMS: atom_id res chain seq x y z
N ALA A 1 -0.34 6.98 -3.38
CA ALA A 1 0.76 7.50 -4.20
C ALA A 1 0.66 9.03 -4.37
N ILE A 2 -0.43 9.55 -4.93
CA ILE A 2 -0.62 11.02 -5.13
C ILE A 2 -0.32 11.85 -3.85
N PRO A 3 -0.85 11.54 -2.65
CA PRO A 3 -0.53 12.33 -1.46
C PRO A 3 0.97 12.29 -1.08
N ALA A 4 1.65 11.17 -1.30
CA ALA A 4 3.08 11.02 -1.02
C ALA A 4 3.92 11.84 -2.02
N GLN A 5 3.52 11.85 -3.30
CA GLN A 5 4.15 12.68 -4.32
C GLN A 5 4.01 14.18 -4.00
N VAL A 6 2.79 14.62 -3.63
CA VAL A 6 2.53 16.02 -3.23
C VAL A 6 3.33 16.38 -1.97
N ALA A 7 3.49 15.46 -1.03
CA ALA A 7 4.31 15.65 0.17
C ALA A 7 5.83 15.64 -0.10
N GLY A 8 6.28 15.40 -1.34
CA GLY A 8 7.70 15.40 -1.70
C GLY A 8 8.46 14.16 -1.25
N VAL A 9 7.79 13.01 -1.09
CA VAL A 9 8.46 11.75 -0.77
C VAL A 9 9.42 11.37 -1.90
N LYS A 10 10.72 11.32 -1.58
CA LYS A 10 11.78 11.08 -2.57
C LYS A 10 11.86 9.65 -3.06
N HIS A 11 11.57 8.68 -2.20
CA HIS A 11 11.60 7.25 -2.51
C HIS A 11 10.19 6.69 -2.37
N LEU A 12 9.46 6.62 -3.49
CA LEU A 12 8.07 6.17 -3.54
C LEU A 12 7.97 4.89 -4.35
N VAL A 13 7.69 3.78 -3.66
CA VAL A 13 7.62 2.44 -4.25
C VAL A 13 6.25 1.80 -4.02
N ILE A 14 5.88 0.87 -4.90
CA ILE A 14 4.68 0.03 -4.75
C ILE A 14 5.10 -1.45 -4.72
N ALA A 15 4.52 -2.21 -3.80
CA ALA A 15 4.50 -3.68 -3.87
C ALA A 15 3.14 -4.14 -4.40
N ALA A 16 3.13 -4.79 -5.56
CA ALA A 16 1.93 -5.34 -6.17
C ALA A 16 2.20 -6.78 -6.61
N PRO A 17 1.55 -7.80 -5.99
CA PRO A 17 1.77 -9.18 -6.39
C PRO A 17 1.26 -9.42 -7.80
N THR A 18 1.94 -10.31 -8.53
CA THR A 18 1.56 -10.73 -9.89
C THR A 18 1.31 -12.24 -9.91
N PRO A 19 0.17 -12.73 -9.37
CA PRO A 19 -0.17 -14.15 -9.42
C PRO A 19 -0.11 -14.65 -10.87
N ASP A 20 0.50 -15.83 -11.06
CA ASP A 20 0.75 -16.42 -12.38
C ASP A 20 1.52 -15.50 -13.36
N GLY A 21 2.29 -14.56 -12.82
CA GLY A 21 3.00 -13.54 -13.61
C GLY A 21 2.10 -12.48 -14.25
N LYS A 22 0.80 -12.48 -13.94
CA LYS A 22 -0.16 -11.54 -14.53
C LYS A 22 -0.11 -10.18 -13.84
N VAL A 23 -0.04 -9.14 -14.65
CA VAL A 23 0.00 -7.75 -14.19
C VAL A 23 -1.30 -7.05 -14.60
N ASN A 24 -1.83 -6.19 -13.73
CA ASN A 24 -2.89 -5.27 -14.11
C ASN A 24 -2.26 -4.01 -14.76
N PRO A 25 -2.44 -3.77 -16.08
CA PRO A 25 -1.83 -2.63 -16.75
C PRO A 25 -2.34 -1.28 -16.22
N LEU A 26 -3.56 -1.22 -15.69
CA LEU A 26 -4.11 0.00 -15.09
C LEU A 26 -3.40 0.37 -13.79
N VAL A 27 -2.95 -0.62 -13.01
CA VAL A 27 -2.15 -0.37 -11.80
C VAL A 27 -0.80 0.22 -12.17
N LEU A 28 -0.15 -0.28 -13.23
CA LEU A 28 1.13 0.27 -13.70
C LEU A 28 0.97 1.69 -14.25
N LEU A 29 -0.08 1.94 -15.03
CA LEU A 29 -0.36 3.28 -15.54
C LEU A 29 -0.64 4.25 -14.40
N ALA A 30 -1.47 3.86 -13.43
CA ALA A 30 -1.76 4.68 -12.26
C ALA A 30 -0.50 4.96 -11.41
N ALA A 31 0.38 3.97 -11.25
CA ALA A 31 1.66 4.14 -10.55
C ALA A 31 2.53 5.20 -11.24
N ARG A 32 2.68 5.09 -12.57
CA ARG A 32 3.44 6.07 -13.37
C ARG A 32 2.85 7.48 -13.26
N LEU A 33 1.53 7.61 -13.42
CA LEU A 33 0.84 8.90 -13.32
C LEU A 33 0.95 9.52 -11.92
N SER A 34 1.09 8.71 -10.88
CA SER A 34 1.19 9.14 -9.49
C SER A 34 2.64 9.29 -8.98
N GLY A 35 3.63 9.34 -9.88
CA GLY A 35 5.03 9.57 -9.54
C GLY A 35 5.71 8.44 -8.77
N VAL A 36 5.23 7.20 -8.89
CA VAL A 36 5.90 6.03 -8.29
C VAL A 36 7.15 5.70 -9.09
N GLU A 37 8.27 5.53 -8.39
CA GLU A 37 9.58 5.26 -8.99
C GLU A 37 9.76 3.78 -9.33
N THR A 38 9.39 2.89 -8.40
CA THR A 38 9.61 1.45 -8.53
C THR A 38 8.36 0.64 -8.17
N VAL A 39 8.06 -0.39 -8.96
CA VAL A 39 7.02 -1.38 -8.67
C VAL A 39 7.65 -2.76 -8.49
N TYR A 40 7.56 -3.30 -7.28
CA TYR A 40 8.02 -4.65 -6.96
C TYR A 40 6.88 -5.66 -7.12
N ARG A 41 7.15 -6.76 -7.84
CA ARG A 41 6.21 -7.85 -8.10
C ARG A 41 6.07 -8.81 -6.92
N ILE A 42 5.80 -8.26 -5.74
CA ILE A 42 5.65 -9.00 -4.47
C ILE A 42 4.39 -8.52 -3.75
N GLY A 43 3.85 -9.37 -2.87
CA GLY A 43 2.72 -9.03 -2.00
C GLY A 43 2.77 -9.83 -0.70
N GLY A 44 1.69 -9.78 0.08
CA GLY A 44 1.58 -10.54 1.33
C GLY A 44 2.51 -10.06 2.45
N ALA A 45 2.68 -10.89 3.46
CA ALA A 45 3.51 -10.58 4.63
C ALA A 45 4.99 -10.39 4.27
N GLN A 46 5.49 -11.14 3.29
CA GLN A 46 6.86 -11.06 2.79
C GLN A 46 7.18 -9.71 2.15
N ALA A 47 6.21 -9.09 1.45
CA ALA A 47 6.39 -7.75 0.92
C ALA A 47 6.49 -6.69 2.03
N ILE A 48 5.67 -6.84 3.08
CA ILE A 48 5.73 -5.96 4.25
C ILE A 48 7.09 -6.10 4.95
N ALA A 49 7.58 -7.33 5.13
CA ALA A 49 8.89 -7.56 5.74
C ALA A 49 10.03 -6.98 4.88
N ALA A 50 10.01 -7.21 3.57
CA ALA A 50 11.03 -6.69 2.65
C ALA A 50 11.06 -5.15 2.64
N LEU A 51 9.90 -4.50 2.64
CA LEU A 51 9.83 -3.04 2.72
C LEU A 51 10.23 -2.50 4.10
N ALA A 52 9.88 -3.20 5.18
CA ALA A 52 10.18 -2.75 6.53
C ALA A 52 11.67 -2.87 6.87
N TYR A 53 12.29 -4.00 6.54
CA TYR A 53 13.66 -4.33 6.95
C TYR A 53 14.69 -4.15 5.83
N GLY A 54 14.25 -4.05 4.58
CA GLY A 54 15.11 -4.07 3.41
C GLY A 54 15.58 -5.47 3.02
N THR A 55 16.06 -5.60 1.79
CA THR A 55 16.78 -6.77 1.27
C THR A 55 17.95 -6.26 0.43
N GLU A 56 18.73 -7.16 -0.18
CA GLU A 56 19.78 -6.81 -1.15
C GLU A 56 19.23 -6.05 -2.37
N THR A 57 17.94 -6.20 -2.68
CA THR A 57 17.29 -5.62 -3.88
C THR A 57 16.20 -4.59 -3.55
N ILE A 58 15.67 -4.60 -2.33
CA ILE A 58 14.58 -3.72 -1.89
C ILE A 58 15.12 -2.84 -0.78
N ALA A 59 15.24 -1.54 -1.06
CA ALA A 59 15.58 -0.58 -0.03
C ALA A 59 14.46 -0.50 1.01
N LYS A 60 14.84 -0.45 2.29
CA LYS A 60 13.88 -0.24 3.38
C LYS A 60 13.14 1.09 3.22
N VAL A 61 11.91 1.16 3.69
CA VAL A 61 11.09 2.39 3.70
C VAL A 61 10.74 2.80 5.12
N ASP A 62 10.44 4.08 5.32
CA ASP A 62 10.11 4.60 6.66
C ASP A 62 8.62 4.43 7.01
N LYS A 63 7.74 4.28 6.01
CA LYS A 63 6.30 4.12 6.19
C LYS A 63 5.68 3.21 5.13
N ILE A 64 4.80 2.31 5.57
CA ILE A 64 4.04 1.40 4.70
C ILE A 64 2.54 1.73 4.79
N THR A 65 1.94 2.04 3.64
CA THR A 65 0.50 2.34 3.53
C THR A 65 -0.19 1.39 2.58
N GLY A 66 -1.49 1.23 2.74
CA GLY A 66 -2.34 0.45 1.85
C GLY A 66 -3.02 -0.72 2.56
N PRO A 67 -4.25 -1.06 2.15
CA PRO A 67 -4.96 -2.22 2.65
C PRO A 67 -4.38 -3.52 2.08
N GLY A 68 -4.70 -4.63 2.73
CA GLY A 68 -4.35 -5.97 2.25
C GLY A 68 -5.12 -7.04 3.02
N ASN A 69 -4.89 -8.30 2.65
CA ASN A 69 -5.53 -9.43 3.32
C ASN A 69 -5.03 -9.60 4.78
N ALA A 70 -5.55 -10.62 5.47
CA ALA A 70 -5.20 -10.92 6.86
C ALA A 70 -3.67 -11.04 7.11
N TYR A 71 -2.91 -11.59 6.15
CA TYR A 71 -1.46 -11.73 6.26
C TYR A 71 -0.75 -10.38 6.21
N VAL A 72 -1.18 -9.48 5.31
CA VAL A 72 -0.65 -8.10 5.23
C VAL A 72 -0.97 -7.33 6.50
N ALA A 73 -2.21 -7.42 6.98
CA ALA A 73 -2.65 -6.77 8.22
C ALA A 73 -1.83 -7.26 9.43
N ALA A 74 -1.67 -8.57 9.59
CA ALA A 74 -0.87 -9.16 10.66
C ALA A 74 0.61 -8.74 10.57
N ALA A 75 1.18 -8.72 9.36
CA ALA A 75 2.57 -8.29 9.15
C ALA A 75 2.77 -6.81 9.48
N LYS A 76 1.87 -5.93 9.02
CA LYS A 76 1.90 -4.49 9.35
C LYS A 76 1.87 -4.26 10.85
N ARG A 77 1.04 -5.02 11.58
CA ARG A 77 1.00 -4.96 13.05
C ARG A 77 2.32 -5.38 13.70
N ARG A 78 3.02 -6.38 13.14
CA ARG A 78 4.31 -6.87 13.66
C ARG A 78 5.47 -5.91 13.41
N VAL A 79 5.46 -5.17 12.30
CA VAL A 79 6.53 -4.22 11.95
C VAL A 79 6.27 -2.80 12.45
N PHE A 80 5.09 -2.54 13.01
CA PHE A 80 4.77 -1.23 13.58
C PHE A 80 5.74 -0.87 14.71
N GLY A 81 6.28 0.35 14.65
CA GLY A 81 7.35 0.82 15.55
C GLY A 81 8.74 0.69 14.94
N HIS A 82 8.96 -0.25 14.02
CA HIS A 82 10.14 -0.25 13.14
C HIS A 82 9.92 0.66 11.93
N VAL A 83 8.71 0.59 11.35
CA VAL A 83 8.22 1.50 10.32
C VAL A 83 6.86 2.08 10.70
N GLY A 84 6.55 3.25 10.17
CA GLY A 84 5.19 3.80 10.26
C GLY A 84 4.20 2.93 9.48
N ILE A 85 2.98 2.78 9.99
CA ILE A 85 1.85 2.25 9.23
C ILE A 85 0.72 3.28 9.25
N ASP A 86 -0.17 3.23 8.26
CA ASP A 86 -1.40 4.03 8.23
C ASP A 86 -2.44 3.52 9.22
N MET A 87 -2.95 2.32 9.00
CA MET A 87 -3.97 1.65 9.81
C MET A 87 -3.95 0.14 9.54
N ILE A 88 -4.61 -0.61 10.43
CA ILE A 88 -5.02 -1.99 10.15
C ILE A 88 -6.43 -1.91 9.54
N ALA A 89 -6.58 -2.32 8.29
CA ALA A 89 -7.83 -2.16 7.56
C ALA A 89 -8.97 -2.99 8.19
N GLY A 90 -10.09 -2.34 8.48
CA GLY A 90 -11.35 -2.96 8.90
C GLY A 90 -12.35 -3.11 7.72
N PRO A 91 -13.55 -3.65 7.97
CA PRO A 91 -14.61 -3.69 6.97
C PRO A 91 -15.06 -2.27 6.58
N SER A 92 -15.52 -2.10 5.33
CA SER A 92 -16.08 -0.84 4.86
C SER A 92 -17.49 -0.63 5.41
N GLU A 93 -17.80 0.60 5.83
CA GLU A 93 -19.10 1.00 6.35
C GLU A 93 -19.52 2.36 5.78
N ILE A 94 -20.83 2.63 5.69
CA ILE A 94 -21.39 3.91 5.28
C ILE A 94 -22.62 4.23 6.14
N LEU A 95 -22.73 5.47 6.61
CA LEU A 95 -23.88 6.00 7.33
C LEU A 95 -24.48 7.16 6.52
N VAL A 96 -25.77 7.04 6.21
CA VAL A 96 -26.54 8.10 5.56
C VAL A 96 -27.59 8.60 6.54
N ILE A 97 -27.60 9.92 6.79
CA ILE A 97 -28.64 10.60 7.56
C ILE A 97 -29.41 11.46 6.57
N ALA A 98 -30.69 11.15 6.37
CA ALA A 98 -31.55 11.80 5.40
C ALA A 98 -32.88 12.20 6.06
N ASP A 99 -33.37 13.38 5.72
CA ASP A 99 -34.74 13.81 6.04
C ASP A 99 -35.73 13.36 4.94
N LYS A 100 -36.95 13.90 4.95
CA LYS A 100 -38.01 13.44 4.04
C LYS A 100 -37.82 13.87 2.57
N ASP A 101 -36.99 14.87 2.30
CA ASP A 101 -36.89 15.50 0.97
C ASP A 101 -35.64 15.00 0.23
N ASN A 102 -35.53 13.68 0.09
CA ASN A 102 -34.43 12.99 -0.62
C ASN A 102 -35.03 12.09 -1.72
N ASN A 103 -34.35 12.00 -2.87
CA ASN A 103 -34.70 11.15 -4.01
C ASN A 103 -34.08 9.75 -3.87
#